data_AF-X1NB17-F1
#
_entry.id   AF-X1NB17-F1
#
_cell.length_a   1.000
_cell.length_b   1.000
_cell.length_c   1.000
_cell.angle_alpha   90.00
_cell.angle_beta   90.00
_cell.angle_gamma   90.00
#
_symmetry.space_group_name_H-M   'P 1'
#
loop_
_entity.id
_entity.type
_entity.pdbx_description
1 polymer ?
#
loop_
_entity_poly.entity_id
_entity_poly.type
_entity_poly.pdbx_seq_one_letter_code
_entity_poly.pdbx_strand_id
1 'polypeptide(L)' 'IGYIVNGLGVAGIPSPHIGYVHIWSWLCLAATSIVMAQVGVVTAHKLPAKQLRYIFIAVMFYMGLKMLGVFDWLGWPI' A
#
# COMPACT_ATOMS: atom_id res chain seq x y z
N ILE A 1 15.85 -5.73 0.89
CA ILE A 1 17.27 -5.93 0.52
C ILE A 1 17.43 -7.00 -0.56
N GLY A 2 16.77 -8.17 -0.46
CA GLY A 2 16.86 -9.24 -1.48
C GLY A 2 16.60 -8.80 -2.93
N TYR A 3 15.62 -7.92 -3.17
CA TYR A 3 15.36 -7.33 -4.50
C TYR A 3 16.44 -6.38 -5.02
N ILE A 4 17.18 -5.74 -4.11
CA ILE A 4 18.33 -4.91 -4.46
C ILE A 4 19.49 -5.84 -4.82
N VAL A 5 19.82 -6.79 -3.93
CA VAL A 5 20.96 -7.69 -4.10
C VAL A 5 20.84 -8.60 -5.33
N ASN A 6 19.66 -9.19 -5.57
CA ASN A 6 19.45 -10.07 -6.74
C ASN A 6 19.29 -9.30 -8.06
N GLY A 7 19.01 -7.99 -8.01
CA GLY A 7 18.86 -7.18 -9.22
C GLY A 7 20.16 -6.50 -9.68
N LEU A 8 21.23 -6.55 -8.86
CA LEU A 8 22.53 -5.95 -9.20
C LEU A 8 23.19 -6.76 -10.32
N GLY A 9 23.36 -6.15 -11.50
CA GLY A 9 24.02 -6.78 -12.65
C GLY A 9 23.08 -7.32 -13.73
N VAL A 10 21.76 -7.17 -13.57
CA VAL A 10 20.79 -7.46 -14.64
C VAL A 10 20.86 -6.35 -15.69
N ALA A 11 21.17 -6.70 -16.94
CA ALA A 11 21.27 -5.74 -18.05
C ALA A 11 19.87 -5.46 -18.64
N GLY A 12 19.64 -4.22 -19.10
CA GLY A 12 18.40 -3.80 -19.77
C GLY A 12 17.35 -3.12 -18.88
N ILE A 13 17.70 -2.76 -17.64
CA ILE A 13 16.81 -2.03 -16.73
C ILE A 13 16.92 -0.52 -17.02
N PRO A 14 15.80 0.23 -17.15
CA PRO A 14 15.84 1.67 -17.39
C PRO A 14 16.51 2.42 -16.23
N SER A 15 17.59 3.17 -16.51
CA SER A 15 18.27 4.01 -15.51
C SER A 15 17.39 5.18 -15.06
N PRO A 16 17.35 5.57 -13.77
CA PRO A 16 18.12 5.06 -12.62
C PRO A 16 17.37 4.00 -11.78
N HIS A 17 18.05 2.92 -11.42
CA HIS A 17 17.51 1.81 -10.65
C HIS A 17 18.56 1.26 -9.67
N ILE A 18 18.12 0.68 -8.56
CA ILE A 18 18.96 -0.01 -7.57
C ILE A 18 18.47 -1.45 -7.45
N GLY A 19 19.16 -2.35 -8.15
CA GLY A 19 18.63 -3.69 -8.43
C GLY A 19 17.30 -3.62 -9.16
N TYR A 20 16.26 -4.30 -8.65
CA TYR A 20 14.90 -4.21 -9.20
C TYR A 20 14.12 -2.96 -8.77
N VAL A 21 14.67 -2.11 -7.93
CA VAL A 21 13.97 -0.91 -7.43
C VAL A 21 14.17 0.25 -8.41
N HIS A 22 13.12 0.63 -9.14
CA HIS A 22 13.15 1.78 -10.04
C HIS A 22 12.98 3.09 -9.24
N ILE A 23 13.95 4.00 -9.33
CA ILE A 23 14.03 5.14 -8.40
C ILE A 23 12.87 6.12 -8.58
N TRP A 24 12.45 6.37 -9.83
CA TRP A 24 11.38 7.31 -10.12
C TRP A 24 10.04 6.80 -9.59
N SER A 25 9.74 5.52 -9.82
CA SER A 25 8.51 4.89 -9.34
C SER A 25 8.50 4.85 -7.82
N TRP A 26 9.63 4.50 -7.20
CA TRP A 26 9.77 4.54 -5.75
C TRP A 26 9.53 5.95 -5.19
N LEU A 27 10.13 6.98 -5.80
CA LEU A 27 9.96 8.37 -5.38
C LEU A 27 8.51 8.83 -5.53
N CYS A 28 7.86 8.55 -6.66
CA CYS A 28 6.46 8.90 -6.89
C CYS A 28 5.53 8.23 -5.88
N LEU A 29 5.72 6.93 -5.61
CA LEU A 29 4.93 6.18 -4.64
C LEU A 29 5.18 6.65 -3.21
N ALA A 30 6.43 6.93 -2.86
CA ALA A 30 6.79 7.45 -1.54
C ALA A 30 6.19 8.84 -1.33
N ALA A 31 6.34 9.75 -2.29
CA ALA A 31 5.82 11.12 -2.18
C ALA A 31 4.30 11.13 -2.01
N THR A 32 3.57 10.40 -2.86
CA THR A 32 2.11 10.30 -2.76
C THR A 32 1.66 9.61 -1.47
N SER A 33 2.37 8.57 -1.03
CA SER A 33 2.08 7.90 0.26
C SER A 33 2.29 8.83 1.45
N ILE A 34 3.34 9.65 1.45
CA ILE A 34 3.62 10.62 2.53
C ILE A 34 2.51 11.67 2.60
N VAL A 35 2.12 12.24 1.46
CA VAL A 35 1.03 13.24 1.41
C VAL A 35 -0.27 12.62 1.92
N MET A 36 -0.61 11.40 1.47
CA MET A 36 -1.84 10.73 1.90
C MET A 36 -1.81 10.37 3.38
N ALA A 37 -0.66 9.98 3.93
CA ALA A 37 -0.50 9.71 5.35
C ALA A 37 -0.76 10.97 6.20
N GLN A 38 -0.28 12.14 5.77
CA GLN A 38 -0.57 13.41 6.44
C GLN A 38 -2.07 13.73 6.45
N VAL A 39 -2.75 13.57 5.31
CA VAL A 39 -4.21 13.73 5.21
C VAL A 39 -4.93 12.76 6.16
N GLY A 40 -4.46 11.51 6.24
CA GLY A 40 -5.00 10.50 7.14
C GLY A 40 -4.89 10.89 8.61
N VAL A 41 -3.73 11.37 9.06
CA VAL A 41 -3.51 11.80 10.46
C VAL A 41 -4.42 12.97 10.83
N VAL A 42 -4.51 14.00 9.97
CA VAL A 42 -5.38 15.15 10.21
C VAL A 42 -6.84 14.72 10.29
N THR A 43 -7.27 13.81 9.41
CA THR A 43 -8.63 13.28 9.42
C THR A 43 -8.90 12.45 10.67
N ALA A 44 -7.96 11.62 11.10
CA ALA A 44 -8.08 10.78 12.29
C ALA A 44 -8.19 11.60 13.58
N HIS A 45 -7.47 12.72 13.70
CA HIS A 45 -7.56 13.61 14.86
C HIS A 45 -8.86 14.43 14.91
N LYS A 46 -9.46 14.71 13.75
CA LYS A 46 -10.75 15.41 13.65
C LYS A 46 -11.94 14.50 13.97
N LEU A 47 -11.77 13.18 13.84
CA LEU A 47 -12.84 12.22 14.10
C LEU A 47 -12.93 11.88 15.59
N PRO A 48 -14.14 11.77 16.17
CA PRO A 48 -14.30 11.29 17.52
C PRO A 48 -13.86 9.82 17.62
N ALA A 49 -13.20 9.47 18.73
CA ALA A 49 -12.60 8.14 18.94
C ALA A 49 -13.57 6.96 18.70
N LYS A 50 -14.85 7.15 19.01
CA LYS A 50 -15.89 6.13 18.78
C LYS A 50 -16.09 5.83 17.29
N GLN A 51 -16.13 6.86 16.43
CA GLN A 51 -16.29 6.67 14.99
C GLN A 51 -15.03 6.05 14.37
N LEU A 52 -13.83 6.51 14.78
CA LEU A 52 -12.57 5.95 14.30
C LEU A 52 -12.45 4.45 14.59
N ARG A 53 -12.86 4.02 15.78
CA ARG A 53 -12.91 2.60 16.16
C ARG A 53 -13.83 1.79 15.24
N TYR A 54 -15.03 2.29 14.94
CA TYR A 54 -15.96 1.59 14.04
C TYR A 54 -15.40 1.46 12.62
N ILE A 55 -14.78 2.53 12.09
CA ILE A 55 -14.13 2.49 10.78
C ILE A 55 -13.04 1.42 10.75
N PHE A 56 -12.20 1.37 11.78
CA PHE A 56 -11.10 0.39 11.83
C PHE A 56 -11.63 -1.06 11.87
N ILE A 57 -12.67 -1.33 12.67
CA ILE A 57 -13.32 -2.64 12.72
C ILE A 57 -13.90 -3.02 11.34
N ALA A 58 -14.60 -2.09 10.68
CA ALA A 58 -15.18 -2.33 9.37
C ALA A 58 -14.10 -2.65 8.31
N VAL A 59 -13.00 -1.89 8.30
CA VAL A 59 -11.87 -2.10 7.38
C VAL A 59 -11.17 -3.43 7.65
N MET A 60 -10.88 -3.76 8.92
CA MET A 60 -10.26 -5.05 9.27
C MET A 60 -11.16 -6.23 8.88
N PHE A 61 -12.46 -6.14 9.14
CA PHE A 61 -13.41 -7.20 8.78
C PHE A 61 -13.46 -7.39 7.27
N TYR A 62 -13.58 -6.31 6.51
CA TYR A 62 -13.54 -6.34 5.04
C TYR A 62 -12.26 -6.98 4.51
N MET A 63 -11.10 -6.58 5.04
CA MET A 63 -9.81 -7.09 4.58
C MET A 63 -9.62 -8.58 4.94
N GLY A 64 -10.13 -9.01 6.09
CA GLY A 64 -10.18 -10.43 6.46
C GLY A 64 -11.04 -11.26 5.49
N LEU A 65 -12.24 -10.79 5.15
CA LEU A 65 -13.08 -11.43 4.13
C LEU A 65 -12.37 -11.48 2.77
N LYS A 66 -11.64 -10.41 2.42
CA LYS A 66 -10.88 -10.35 1.18
C LYS A 66 -9.77 -11.40 1.12
N MET A 67 -8.99 -11.52 2.19
CA MET A 67 -7.91 -12.51 2.24
C MET A 67 -8.43 -13.95 2.33
N LEU A 68 -9.65 -14.17 2.85
CA LEU A 68 -10.33 -15.46 2.82
C LEU A 68 -10.85 -15.85 1.42
N GLY A 69 -10.83 -14.94 0.45
CA GLY A 69 -11.33 -15.21 -0.90
C GLY A 69 -12.86 -15.30 -0.96
N VAL A 70 -13.57 -14.71 0.01
CA VAL A 70 -15.05 -14.68 0.01
C VAL A 70 -15.57 -13.97 -1.25
N PHE A 71 -14.89 -12.91 -1.69
CA PHE A 71 -15.26 -12.16 -2.90
C PHE A 71 -15.01 -12.96 -4.18
N ASP A 72 -13.92 -13.72 -4.24
CA ASP A 72 -13.63 -14.64 -5.34
C ASP A 72 -14.68 -15.77 -5.40
N TRP A 73 -15.07 -16.34 -4.25
CA TRP A 73 -16.12 -17.37 -4.18
C TRP A 73 -17.50 -16.85 -4.58
N LEU A 74 -17.81 -15.58 -4.27
CA LEU A 74 -19.06 -14.92 -4.66
C LEU A 74 -19.09 -14.50 -6.15
N GLY A 75 -17.98 -14.67 -6.88
CA GLY A 75 -17.85 -14.26 -8.29
C GLY A 75 -17.77 -12.75 -8.49
N TRP A 76 -17.36 -11.99 -7.47
CA TRP A 76 -17.18 -10.54 -7.57
C TRP A 76 -15.74 -10.20 -8.00
N PRO A 77 -15.54 -9.35 -9.02
CA PRO A 77 -14.20 -8.97 -9.47
C PRO A 77 -13.61 -7.85 -8.58
N ILE A 78 -13.24 -8.18 -7.34
CA ILE A 78 -12.68 -7.24 -6.35
C ILE A 78 -11.50 -7.85 -5.58
#